data_AF-A0A1G9L726-F1
#
_entry.id   AF-A0A1G9L726-F1
#
_cell.length_a   1.000
_cell.length_b   1.000
_cell.length_c   1.000
_cell.angle_alpha   90.00
_cell.angle_beta   90.00
_cell.angle_gamma   90.00
#
_symmetry.space_group_name_H-M   'P 1'
#
loop_
_entity.id
_entity.type
_entity.pdbx_description
1 polymer ?
#
loop_
_entity_poly.entity_id
_entity_poly.type
_entity_poly.pdbx_seq_one_letter_code
_entity_poly.pdbx_strand_id
1 'polypeptide(L)'
;MTISVLDSHRRNGIKRAFSTRRVPPGAMSTIIAGDVRPNAGDLVLARVDVLGKQTKLELTDGRRAHLFPGDEILVSYGNRYAPDQFEAVVSDDLSPCALVAAGGVAGVELARHLRVQPATQITPIGLVGDTSGKRINLAQFRIEASEQVPDLPVVLSLGTSMNAGKTLTSTSLVRGFKRAGLQVAALKITGTGAGGDMWIVRDAGADVALDFTDAGFASTYLAPIDDILAGAFRLINHAASLGCEVVVIEIADGLQQKETAQLIRSVVLRGLTMGCTFASYDAMGAICGVRELAEAGHTVLGISGRLGLSPLGVREAESATGLRYYSPFDLQDGLLVPAIQRRAARAFSESRFQKYSLHALAKAAMPAQPAYPVPPRGLAAPGASGGLEIASPGAPGASEEAREMLAIVAGHLMDHEVVLCCGMGPGGHLTGRTNRRNGFRRLVWASGMGAIELRVPRLRHGTYIPSFLGTAVAPGDVEAVLRAPDACAREVALLGLLRTLGGPGLGRADAMRVAARISHLVADAVPAAPLAAMPPRMAWPGGDEAEAREFAALDGSALDGDDEDAAELPGGVAEVSPGGAGARALSPPR
;
A
#
# COMPACT_ATOMS: atom_id res chain seq x y z
N MET A 1 17.24 -38.03 16.87
CA MET A 1 17.27 -36.64 17.40
C MET A 1 18.11 -36.64 18.67
N THR A 2 19.05 -35.71 18.77
CA THR A 2 19.97 -35.56 19.91
C THR A 2 19.84 -34.14 20.44
N ILE A 3 19.76 -33.99 21.76
CA ILE A 3 19.68 -32.70 22.43
C ILE A 3 20.94 -32.51 23.27
N SER A 4 21.65 -31.42 23.05
CA SER A 4 22.82 -31.03 23.84
C SER A 4 22.65 -29.62 24.41
N VAL A 5 23.43 -29.28 25.43
CA VAL A 5 23.36 -27.98 26.09
C VAL A 5 24.05 -26.92 25.22
N LEU A 6 23.39 -25.77 25.04
CA LEU A 6 24.01 -24.55 24.55
C LEU A 6 24.48 -23.75 25.77
N ASP A 7 25.73 -23.92 26.17
CA ASP A 7 26.26 -23.27 27.37
C ASP A 7 26.35 -21.74 27.20
N SER A 8 26.40 -21.04 28.34
CA SER A 8 26.39 -19.57 28.36
C SER A 8 27.62 -18.93 27.72
N HIS A 9 28.79 -19.57 27.80
CA HIS A 9 30.01 -19.03 27.21
C HIS A 9 29.92 -19.05 25.69
N ARG A 10 29.54 -20.20 25.13
CA ARG A 10 29.30 -20.37 23.70
C ARG A 10 28.20 -19.42 23.21
N ARG A 11 27.06 -19.39 23.91
CA ARG A 11 25.92 -18.50 23.58
C ARG A 11 26.32 -17.01 23.51
N ASN A 12 27.18 -16.55 24.42
CA ASN A 12 27.62 -15.15 24.46
C ASN A 12 28.69 -14.82 23.40
N GLY A 13 29.42 -15.82 22.90
CA GLY A 13 30.46 -15.65 21.89
C GLY A 13 29.97 -15.74 20.43
N ILE A 14 28.76 -16.25 20.20
CA ILE A 14 28.20 -16.42 18.86
C ILE A 14 27.73 -15.10 18.27
N LYS A 15 28.02 -14.87 16.98
CA LYS A 15 27.48 -13.73 16.23
C LYS A 15 25.99 -13.97 15.98
N ARG A 16 25.14 -13.12 16.55
CA ARG A 16 23.68 -13.22 16.43
C ARG A 16 23.17 -12.31 15.34
N ALA A 17 22.50 -12.88 14.35
CA ALA A 17 22.03 -12.12 13.22
C ALA A 17 20.76 -11.32 13.52
N PHE A 18 20.54 -10.25 12.75
CA PHE A 18 19.40 -9.34 12.83
C PHE A 18 18.04 -10.06 12.88
N SER A 19 17.84 -11.09 12.05
CA SER A 19 16.61 -11.89 12.00
C SER A 19 16.23 -12.52 13.35
N THR A 20 17.21 -12.71 14.24
CA THR A 20 17.04 -13.33 15.56
C THR A 20 16.88 -12.32 16.71
N ARG A 21 16.83 -11.00 16.42
CA ARG A 21 16.90 -9.93 17.43
C ARG A 21 15.80 -9.97 18.49
N ARG A 22 14.61 -10.47 18.12
CA ARG A 22 13.45 -10.60 19.01
C ARG A 22 13.60 -11.71 20.04
N VAL A 23 14.47 -12.69 19.81
CA VAL A 23 14.66 -13.83 20.71
C VAL A 23 15.64 -13.44 21.84
N PRO A 24 15.23 -13.47 23.11
CA PRO A 24 16.13 -13.18 24.22
C PRO A 24 17.22 -14.27 24.33
N PRO A 25 18.50 -13.92 24.57
CA PRO A 25 19.56 -14.92 24.79
C PRO A 25 19.17 -15.95 25.86
N GLY A 26 18.51 -15.53 26.93
CA GLY A 26 18.08 -16.41 28.02
C GLY A 26 17.10 -17.51 27.62
N ALA A 27 16.38 -17.36 26.50
CA ALA A 27 15.49 -18.40 25.98
C ALA A 27 16.27 -19.58 25.37
N MET A 28 17.45 -19.30 24.81
CA MET A 28 18.27 -20.27 24.06
C MET A 28 19.10 -21.12 25.03
N SER A 29 18.80 -22.42 25.11
CA SER A 29 19.39 -23.31 26.12
C SER A 29 19.91 -24.63 25.57
N THR A 30 19.40 -25.09 24.43
CA THR A 30 19.80 -26.39 23.86
C THR A 30 20.09 -26.29 22.37
N ILE A 31 20.85 -27.26 21.85
CA ILE A 31 21.00 -27.55 20.43
C ILE A 31 20.33 -28.89 20.14
N ILE A 32 19.51 -28.90 19.10
CA ILE A 32 18.73 -30.05 18.63
C ILE A 32 19.32 -30.49 17.28
N ALA A 33 19.89 -31.70 17.22
CA ALA A 33 20.56 -32.25 16.06
C ALA A 33 20.04 -33.65 15.67
N GLY A 34 20.57 -34.19 14.57
CA GLY A 34 20.18 -35.48 14.00
C GLY A 34 19.04 -35.33 12.98
N ASP A 35 18.21 -36.36 12.85
CA ASP A 35 17.09 -36.39 11.91
C ASP A 35 15.96 -35.44 12.35
N VAL A 36 16.05 -34.18 11.92
CA VAL A 36 15.13 -33.10 12.23
C VAL A 36 14.95 -32.22 10.99
N ARG A 37 13.70 -31.99 10.61
CA ARG A 37 13.32 -31.05 9.55
C ARG A 37 13.12 -29.63 10.11
N PRO A 38 13.83 -28.61 9.59
CA PRO A 38 13.62 -27.23 9.98
C PRO A 38 12.32 -26.67 9.38
N ASN A 39 11.72 -25.71 10.07
CA ASN A 39 10.64 -24.87 9.55
C ASN A 39 11.14 -23.43 9.34
N ALA A 40 10.44 -22.67 8.51
CA ALA A 40 10.67 -21.22 8.42
C ALA A 40 10.54 -20.57 9.80
N GLY A 41 11.51 -19.73 10.15
CA GLY A 41 11.62 -19.07 11.45
C GLY A 41 12.32 -19.89 12.54
N ASP A 42 12.66 -21.17 12.32
CA ASP A 42 13.43 -21.92 13.32
C ASP A 42 14.84 -21.33 13.44
N LEU A 43 15.29 -21.10 14.67
CA LEU A 43 16.67 -20.67 14.92
C LEU A 43 17.61 -21.85 14.72
N VAL A 44 18.75 -21.58 14.08
CA VAL A 44 19.79 -22.57 13.82
C VAL A 44 21.15 -21.99 14.18
N LEU A 45 21.92 -22.79 14.92
CA LEU A 45 23.35 -22.54 15.09
C LEU A 45 24.07 -23.20 13.92
N ALA A 46 24.88 -22.44 13.19
CA ALA A 46 25.61 -22.94 12.03
C ALA A 46 27.08 -22.53 12.08
N ARG A 47 27.93 -23.32 11.46
CA ARG A 47 29.33 -22.98 11.21
C ARG A 47 29.47 -22.40 9.80
N VAL A 48 30.24 -21.33 9.65
CA VAL A 48 30.64 -20.79 8.35
C VAL A 48 31.71 -21.70 7.74
N ASP A 49 31.47 -22.25 6.56
CA ASP A 49 32.45 -23.14 5.90
C ASP A 49 33.26 -22.38 4.84
N VAL A 50 32.57 -21.68 3.92
CA VAL A 50 33.20 -20.95 2.81
C VAL A 50 32.48 -19.63 2.59
N LEU A 51 33.24 -18.53 2.58
CA LEU A 51 32.69 -17.21 2.28
C LEU A 51 32.33 -17.09 0.79
N GLY A 52 31.15 -16.55 0.53
CA GLY A 52 30.67 -16.14 -0.77
C GLY A 52 30.19 -14.69 -0.69
N LYS A 53 29.02 -14.38 -1.26
CA LYS A 53 28.44 -13.03 -1.29
C LYS A 53 28.31 -12.40 0.11
N GLN A 54 27.83 -13.14 1.10
CA GLN A 54 27.66 -12.65 2.47
C GLN A 54 28.99 -12.75 3.23
N THR A 55 29.86 -11.75 3.07
CA THR A 55 31.14 -11.66 3.81
C THR A 55 31.01 -11.05 5.20
N LYS A 56 29.86 -10.42 5.48
CA LYS A 56 29.49 -9.84 6.77
C LYS A 56 28.12 -10.38 7.19
N LEU A 57 27.91 -10.48 8.50
CA LEU A 57 26.62 -10.75 9.12
C LEU A 57 26.14 -9.49 9.83
N GLU A 58 24.93 -9.05 9.52
CA GLU A 58 24.29 -7.98 10.25
C GLU A 58 23.84 -8.47 11.62
N LEU A 59 24.34 -7.84 12.67
CA LEU A 59 24.02 -8.19 14.04
C LEU A 59 22.68 -7.58 14.49
N THR A 60 22.20 -8.00 15.65
CA THR A 60 20.92 -7.53 16.23
C THR A 60 20.85 -6.03 16.50
N ASP A 61 22.00 -5.35 16.55
CA ASP A 61 22.14 -3.90 16.75
C ASP A 61 22.38 -3.13 15.44
N GLY A 62 22.33 -3.81 14.29
CA GLY A 62 22.61 -3.24 12.97
C GLY A 62 24.09 -3.21 12.59
N ARG A 63 25.01 -3.55 13.51
CA ARG A 63 26.44 -3.60 13.19
C ARG A 63 26.73 -4.76 12.23
N ARG A 64 27.40 -4.49 11.11
CA ARG A 64 27.86 -5.52 10.17
C ARG A 64 29.19 -6.13 10.63
N ALA A 65 29.16 -7.34 11.14
CA ALA A 65 30.34 -8.04 11.62
C ALA A 65 30.94 -8.92 10.50
N HIS A 66 32.26 -8.80 10.25
CA HIS A 66 32.96 -9.69 9.32
C HIS A 66 32.81 -11.15 9.72
N LEU A 67 32.61 -12.01 8.73
CA LEU A 67 32.59 -13.46 8.86
C LEU A 67 33.95 -14.06 8.48
N PHE A 68 34.31 -15.14 9.15
CA PHE A 68 35.49 -15.96 8.86
C PHE A 68 35.08 -17.44 8.81
N PRO A 69 35.71 -18.25 7.94
CA PRO A 69 35.55 -19.70 7.99
C PRO A 69 35.84 -20.24 9.40
N GLY A 70 34.98 -21.12 9.87
CA GLY A 70 35.01 -21.67 11.23
C GLY A 70 34.20 -20.89 12.26
N ASP A 71 33.74 -19.66 11.96
CA ASP A 71 32.85 -18.92 12.84
C ASP A 71 31.55 -19.68 13.10
N GLU A 72 31.05 -19.62 14.34
CA GLU A 72 29.68 -19.99 14.66
C GLU A 72 28.77 -18.76 14.61
N ILE A 73 27.65 -18.92 13.90
CA ILE A 73 26.64 -17.88 13.72
C ILE A 73 25.26 -18.39 14.14
N LEU A 74 24.47 -17.51 14.73
CA LEU A 74 23.07 -17.77 15.05
C LEU A 74 22.18 -17.03 14.04
N VAL A 75 21.47 -17.82 13.24
CA VAL A 75 20.60 -17.36 12.14
C VAL A 75 19.25 -18.06 12.22
N SER A 76 18.31 -17.73 11.34
CA SER A 76 17.02 -18.40 11.21
C SER A 76 16.86 -19.06 9.85
N TYR A 77 16.22 -20.22 9.78
CA TYR A 77 15.78 -20.76 8.49
C TYR A 77 14.69 -19.90 7.87
N GLY A 78 14.75 -19.67 6.56
CA GLY A 78 13.71 -18.95 5.84
C GLY A 78 13.83 -19.08 4.32
N ASN A 79 12.72 -18.87 3.62
CA ASN A 79 12.73 -18.74 2.16
C ASN A 79 13.23 -17.34 1.78
N ARG A 80 13.86 -17.19 0.62
CA ARG A 80 14.24 -15.87 0.07
C ARG A 80 13.70 -15.72 -1.35
N TYR A 81 13.09 -14.58 -1.62
CA TYR A 81 12.77 -14.13 -2.97
C TYR A 81 13.40 -12.75 -3.16
N ALA A 82 14.50 -12.70 -3.91
CA ALA A 82 15.20 -11.47 -4.25
C ALA A 82 15.72 -11.58 -5.69
N PRO A 83 14.98 -11.05 -6.70
CA PRO A 83 15.31 -11.24 -8.12
C PRO A 83 16.72 -10.80 -8.52
N ASP A 84 17.25 -9.72 -7.93
CA ASP A 84 18.62 -9.26 -8.20
C ASP A 84 19.68 -10.00 -7.35
N GLN A 85 19.27 -10.99 -6.54
CA GLN A 85 20.13 -11.75 -5.66
C GLN A 85 19.88 -13.26 -5.73
N PHE A 86 19.15 -13.83 -4.77
CA PHE A 86 18.95 -15.27 -4.62
C PHE A 86 17.47 -15.59 -4.48
N GLU A 87 17.07 -16.71 -5.06
CA GLU A 87 15.88 -17.46 -4.68
C GLU A 87 16.34 -18.63 -3.82
N ALA A 88 15.68 -18.83 -2.67
CA ALA A 88 16.01 -19.93 -1.77
C ALA A 88 14.80 -20.42 -1.00
N VAL A 89 14.86 -21.68 -0.55
CA VAL A 89 13.83 -22.32 0.28
C VAL A 89 14.44 -22.93 1.53
N VAL A 90 13.62 -23.13 2.55
CA VAL A 90 14.02 -23.89 3.75
C VAL A 90 14.39 -25.32 3.36
N SER A 91 15.48 -25.84 3.93
CA SER A 91 15.94 -27.22 3.71
C SER A 91 14.97 -28.25 4.29
N ASP A 92 15.02 -29.49 3.78
CA ASP A 92 14.25 -30.60 4.34
C ASP A 92 14.90 -31.25 5.57
N ASP A 93 16.15 -30.91 5.86
CA ASP A 93 16.96 -31.44 6.95
C ASP A 93 18.03 -30.43 7.40
N LEU A 94 18.98 -30.89 8.23
CA LEU A 94 20.13 -30.11 8.71
C LEU A 94 21.39 -30.29 7.85
N SER A 95 21.26 -30.72 6.60
CA SER A 95 22.39 -30.79 5.66
C SER A 95 23.00 -29.41 5.41
N PRO A 96 24.27 -29.33 4.95
CA PRO A 96 24.90 -28.07 4.56
C PRO A 96 24.01 -27.25 3.61
N CYS A 97 23.96 -25.94 3.85
CA CYS A 97 23.12 -24.99 3.12
C CYS A 97 23.84 -23.64 2.99
N ALA A 98 23.10 -22.59 2.62
CA ALA A 98 23.66 -21.26 2.41
C ALA A 98 23.10 -20.22 3.39
N LEU A 99 23.93 -19.26 3.76
CA LEU A 99 23.52 -17.99 4.32
C LEU A 99 23.00 -17.13 3.16
N VAL A 100 21.70 -17.22 2.91
CA VAL A 100 21.06 -16.60 1.76
C VAL A 100 20.69 -15.15 1.98
N ALA A 101 20.88 -14.55 3.17
CA ALA A 101 20.77 -13.10 3.39
C ALA A 101 21.66 -12.65 4.56
N ALA A 102 22.29 -11.48 4.45
CA ALA A 102 23.22 -10.95 5.46
C ALA A 102 22.55 -10.67 6.83
N GLY A 103 21.24 -10.44 6.86
CA GLY A 103 20.46 -10.34 8.09
C GLY A 103 20.23 -11.67 8.82
N GLY A 104 20.78 -12.77 8.30
CA GLY A 104 20.80 -14.08 8.96
C GLY A 104 19.67 -15.00 8.55
N VAL A 105 19.52 -15.24 7.25
CA VAL A 105 18.57 -16.24 6.74
C VAL A 105 19.34 -17.41 6.14
N ALA A 106 19.09 -18.61 6.66
CA ALA A 106 19.63 -19.87 6.15
C ALA A 106 18.63 -20.54 5.22
N GLY A 107 19.10 -21.06 4.09
CA GLY A 107 18.27 -21.75 3.11
C GLY A 107 19.09 -22.45 2.02
N VAL A 108 18.40 -23.24 1.20
CA VAL A 108 18.97 -23.88 0.01
C VAL A 108 18.77 -22.94 -1.17
N GLU A 109 19.88 -22.48 -1.76
CA GLU A 109 19.87 -21.66 -2.98
C GLU A 109 19.27 -22.47 -4.15
N LEU A 110 18.20 -21.95 -4.76
CA LEU A 110 17.56 -22.53 -5.94
C LEU A 110 18.01 -21.84 -7.22
N ALA A 111 18.05 -20.51 -7.18
CA ALA A 111 18.46 -19.67 -8.29
C ALA A 111 19.24 -18.46 -7.77
N ARG A 112 20.10 -17.91 -8.63
CA ARG A 112 20.95 -16.77 -8.35
C ARG A 112 21.05 -15.88 -9.55
N HIS A 113 20.95 -14.57 -9.32
CA HIS A 113 21.18 -13.57 -10.35
C HIS A 113 22.62 -13.69 -10.89
N LEU A 114 22.80 -13.61 -12.22
CA LEU A 114 24.08 -13.92 -12.88
C LEU A 114 25.26 -13.03 -12.45
N ARG A 115 24.97 -11.82 -11.96
CA ARG A 115 25.99 -10.87 -11.46
C ARG A 115 26.39 -11.09 -10.00
N VAL A 116 25.73 -12.02 -9.31
CA VAL A 116 25.91 -12.25 -7.88
C VAL A 116 26.80 -13.47 -7.65
N GLN A 117 27.78 -13.31 -6.76
CA GLN A 117 28.64 -14.40 -6.30
C GLN A 117 27.80 -15.46 -5.57
N PRO A 118 28.22 -16.75 -5.53
CA PRO A 118 27.53 -17.76 -4.74
C PRO A 118 27.32 -17.32 -3.29
N ALA A 119 26.21 -17.72 -2.67
CA ALA A 119 25.96 -17.41 -1.27
C ALA A 119 27.01 -18.07 -0.35
N THR A 120 27.26 -17.45 0.81
CA THR A 120 28.18 -18.01 1.82
C THR A 120 27.67 -19.37 2.30
N GLN A 121 28.53 -20.38 2.25
CA GLN A 121 28.18 -21.76 2.61
C GLN A 121 28.32 -21.98 4.11
N ILE A 122 27.31 -22.62 4.70
CA ILE A 122 27.21 -22.87 6.14
C ILE A 122 26.77 -24.32 6.40
N THR A 123 27.31 -24.91 7.46
CA THR A 123 26.88 -26.22 7.94
C THR A 123 26.08 -26.03 9.24
N PRO A 124 24.77 -26.37 9.25
CA PRO A 124 23.99 -26.42 10.48
C PRO A 124 24.61 -27.34 11.52
N ILE A 125 24.81 -26.83 12.74
CA ILE A 125 25.20 -27.63 13.92
C ILE A 125 23.94 -28.23 14.56
N GLY A 126 22.84 -27.47 14.58
CA GLY A 126 21.53 -27.91 15.03
C GLY A 126 20.56 -26.75 15.25
N LEU A 127 19.28 -27.07 15.39
CA LEU A 127 18.26 -26.10 15.76
C LEU A 127 18.45 -25.66 17.20
N VAL A 128 18.14 -24.40 17.50
CA VAL A 128 18.17 -23.91 18.87
C VAL A 128 16.87 -24.24 19.57
N GLY A 129 16.96 -24.72 20.81
CA GLY A 129 15.82 -25.04 21.66
C GLY A 129 15.86 -24.36 23.02
N ASP A 130 14.71 -24.39 23.70
CA ASP A 130 14.53 -23.92 25.06
C ASP A 130 15.06 -24.92 26.10
N THR A 131 14.87 -24.63 27.38
CA THR A 131 15.31 -25.51 28.50
C THR A 131 14.69 -26.91 28.48
N SER A 132 13.57 -27.10 27.79
CA SER A 132 12.91 -28.41 27.62
C SER A 132 13.38 -29.16 26.37
N GLY A 133 14.27 -28.57 25.57
CA GLY A 133 14.68 -29.12 24.29
C GLY A 133 13.65 -28.94 23.18
N LYS A 134 12.68 -28.03 23.35
CA LYS A 134 11.72 -27.68 22.30
C LYS A 134 12.30 -26.59 21.41
N ARG A 135 12.14 -26.74 20.09
CA ARG A 135 12.67 -25.77 19.11
C ARG A 135 12.13 -24.36 19.35
N ILE A 136 13.03 -23.39 19.17
CA ILE A 136 12.74 -21.96 19.21
C ILE A 136 12.46 -21.49 17.78
N ASN A 137 11.33 -20.81 17.61
CA ASN A 137 10.90 -20.24 16.34
C ASN A 137 10.57 -18.75 16.52
N LEU A 138 10.93 -17.92 15.55
CA LEU A 138 10.67 -16.47 15.57
C LEU A 138 9.20 -16.11 15.86
N ALA A 139 8.24 -16.90 15.39
CA ALA A 139 6.82 -16.69 15.64
C ALA A 139 6.47 -16.69 17.13
N GLN A 140 7.23 -17.39 17.98
CA GLN A 140 7.03 -17.42 19.43
C GLN A 140 7.40 -16.09 20.10
N PHE A 141 8.21 -15.25 19.44
CA PHE A 141 8.77 -14.01 19.99
C PHE A 141 8.29 -12.75 19.25
N ARG A 142 7.23 -12.87 18.44
CA ARG A 142 6.55 -11.74 17.81
C ARG A 142 6.04 -10.74 18.86
N ILE A 143 5.82 -9.49 18.45
CA ILE A 143 5.24 -8.46 19.32
C ILE A 143 3.85 -8.90 19.82
N GLU A 144 3.51 -8.60 21.07
CA GLU A 144 2.18 -8.87 21.61
C GLU A 144 1.25 -7.67 21.33
N ALA A 145 0.37 -7.82 20.34
CA ALA A 145 -0.68 -6.85 20.02
C ALA A 145 -1.87 -7.54 19.31
N SER A 146 -3.00 -6.85 19.25
CA SER A 146 -4.21 -7.35 18.57
C SER A 146 -3.98 -7.49 17.06
N GLU A 147 -4.55 -8.54 16.47
CA GLU A 147 -4.58 -8.77 15.01
C GLU A 147 -5.89 -8.30 14.37
N GLN A 148 -6.75 -7.61 15.14
CA GLN A 148 -7.97 -7.01 14.61
C GLN A 148 -7.64 -5.88 13.63
N VAL A 149 -8.58 -5.60 12.73
CA VAL A 149 -8.46 -4.52 11.75
C VAL A 149 -8.16 -3.19 12.48
N PRO A 150 -7.01 -2.56 12.21
CA PRO A 150 -6.59 -1.35 12.92
C PRO A 150 -7.42 -0.14 12.50
N ASP A 151 -7.42 0.91 13.32
CA ASP A 151 -8.09 2.19 12.99
C ASP A 151 -7.09 3.29 12.61
N LEU A 152 -5.78 3.02 12.58
CA LEU A 152 -4.74 4.00 12.28
C LEU A 152 -4.60 4.23 10.76
N PRO A 153 -4.52 5.49 10.26
CA PRO A 153 -4.42 5.74 8.82
C PRO A 153 -3.09 5.25 8.24
N VAL A 154 -3.19 4.58 7.10
CA VAL A 154 -2.06 3.97 6.39
C VAL A 154 -1.76 4.70 5.09
N VAL A 155 -0.48 4.89 4.77
CA VAL A 155 0.01 5.29 3.45
C VAL A 155 0.93 4.20 2.95
N LEU A 156 0.61 3.63 1.77
CA LEU A 156 1.41 2.54 1.21
C LEU A 156 2.52 3.09 0.30
N SER A 157 3.69 2.45 0.35
CA SER A 157 4.79 2.63 -0.60
C SER A 157 5.01 1.31 -1.32
N LEU A 158 4.74 1.31 -2.63
CA LEU A 158 4.92 0.15 -3.51
C LEU A 158 5.83 0.52 -4.67
N GLY A 159 6.25 -0.46 -5.47
CA GLY A 159 7.07 -0.16 -6.64
C GLY A 159 7.09 -1.27 -7.68
N THR A 160 7.77 -0.99 -8.78
CA THR A 160 7.86 -1.91 -9.93
C THR A 160 8.57 -3.21 -9.58
N SER A 161 9.64 -3.15 -8.79
CA SER A 161 10.54 -4.27 -8.45
C SER A 161 11.47 -3.89 -7.30
N MET A 162 12.41 -4.78 -6.95
CA MET A 162 13.48 -4.51 -5.98
C MET A 162 14.31 -3.31 -6.43
N ASN A 163 14.78 -2.50 -5.47
CA ASN A 163 15.62 -1.31 -5.73
C ASN A 163 14.98 -0.25 -6.66
N ALA A 164 13.65 -0.20 -6.74
CA ALA A 164 12.93 0.83 -7.50
C ALA A 164 12.87 2.19 -6.78
N GLY A 165 13.35 2.31 -5.54
CA GLY A 165 13.20 3.49 -4.70
C GLY A 165 12.20 3.37 -3.56
N LYS A 166 11.71 2.16 -3.24
CA LYS A 166 10.62 1.96 -2.27
C LYS A 166 11.03 2.41 -0.86
N THR A 167 12.16 1.91 -0.37
CA THR A 167 12.71 2.26 0.96
C THR A 167 12.97 3.75 1.08
N LEU A 168 13.62 4.35 0.08
CA LEU A 168 13.89 5.79 0.08
C LEU A 168 12.62 6.63 0.00
N THR A 169 11.60 6.17 -0.75
CA THR A 169 10.27 6.81 -0.81
C THR A 169 9.59 6.76 0.54
N SER A 170 9.57 5.59 1.20
CA SER A 170 9.02 5.40 2.55
C SER A 170 9.72 6.27 3.58
N THR A 171 11.06 6.26 3.57
CA THR A 171 11.93 7.10 4.40
C THR A 171 11.63 8.59 4.23
N SER A 172 11.44 9.01 2.98
CA SER A 172 11.17 10.41 2.65
C SER A 172 9.77 10.84 3.09
N LEU A 173 8.77 9.97 2.97
CA LEU A 173 7.43 10.19 3.51
C LEU A 173 7.44 10.32 5.04
N VAL A 174 8.19 9.46 5.73
CA VAL A 174 8.38 9.54 7.19
C VAL A 174 8.90 10.92 7.57
N ARG A 175 9.99 11.38 6.94
CA ARG A 175 10.58 12.70 7.22
C ARG A 175 9.58 13.84 6.95
N GLY A 176 8.81 13.74 5.88
CA GLY A 176 7.74 14.70 5.55
C GLY A 176 6.66 14.78 6.64
N PHE A 177 6.18 13.64 7.13
CA PHE A 177 5.21 13.60 8.24
C PHE A 177 5.79 14.09 9.57
N LYS A 178 7.05 13.77 9.86
CA LYS A 178 7.74 14.28 11.07
C LYS A 178 7.87 15.79 11.04
N ARG A 179 8.17 16.39 9.88
CA ARG A 179 8.17 17.86 9.71
C ARG A 179 6.78 18.48 9.85
N ALA A 180 5.73 17.73 9.53
CA ALA A 180 4.35 18.13 9.81
C ALA A 180 3.95 17.97 11.29
N GLY A 181 4.89 17.56 12.17
CA GLY A 181 4.67 17.45 13.61
C GLY A 181 3.93 16.18 14.05
N LEU A 182 3.80 15.17 13.18
CA LEU A 182 3.07 13.95 13.46
C LEU A 182 3.95 12.89 14.16
N GLN A 183 3.31 12.01 14.91
CA GLN A 183 3.87 10.74 15.38
C GLN A 183 3.71 9.68 14.28
N VAL A 184 4.82 9.10 13.82
CA VAL A 184 4.88 8.30 12.59
C VAL A 184 5.42 6.91 12.89
N ALA A 185 4.69 5.90 12.44
CA ALA A 185 5.21 4.54 12.33
C ALA A 185 5.67 4.26 10.90
N ALA A 186 6.82 3.60 10.78
CA ALA A 186 7.34 3.08 9.52
C ALA A 186 7.37 1.55 9.60
N LEU A 187 6.62 0.88 8.74
CA LEU A 187 6.53 -0.57 8.72
C LEU A 187 6.97 -1.12 7.37
N LYS A 188 7.68 -2.24 7.38
CA LYS A 188 7.88 -3.09 6.19
C LYS A 188 7.20 -4.44 6.42
N ILE A 189 6.07 -4.68 5.76
CA ILE A 189 5.22 -5.84 6.07
C ILE A 189 5.58 -7.10 5.27
N THR A 190 6.47 -6.99 4.29
CA THR A 190 6.96 -8.09 3.47
C THR A 190 8.45 -7.92 3.16
N GLY A 191 9.15 -9.04 2.96
CA GLY A 191 10.57 -9.05 2.66
C GLY A 191 11.29 -10.28 3.18
N THR A 192 12.63 -10.22 3.24
CA THR A 192 13.53 -11.21 3.84
C THR A 192 14.36 -10.53 4.91
N GLY A 193 14.53 -11.15 6.08
CA GLY A 193 15.07 -10.49 7.28
C GLY A 193 16.44 -9.86 7.07
N ALA A 194 16.45 -8.53 6.99
CA ALA A 194 17.61 -7.64 6.94
C ALA A 194 17.19 -6.28 7.53
N GLY A 195 18.07 -5.61 8.27
CA GLY A 195 17.72 -4.44 9.05
C GLY A 195 17.89 -3.11 8.31
N GLY A 196 18.52 -3.11 7.14
CA GLY A 196 18.80 -1.90 6.36
C GLY A 196 17.62 -0.94 6.23
N ASP A 197 16.45 -1.46 5.84
CA ASP A 197 15.23 -0.65 5.70
C ASP A 197 14.70 -0.12 7.04
N MET A 198 14.84 -0.89 8.11
CA MET A 198 14.41 -0.49 9.46
C MET A 198 15.29 0.65 10.00
N TRP A 199 16.61 0.57 9.80
CA TRP A 199 17.54 1.57 10.33
C TRP A 199 17.36 2.93 9.67
N ILE A 200 17.23 2.96 8.33
CA ILE A 200 17.12 4.23 7.62
C ILE A 200 15.82 4.99 7.93
N VAL A 201 14.69 4.30 8.11
CA VAL A 201 13.43 4.97 8.51
C VAL A 201 13.47 5.46 9.95
N ARG A 202 14.23 4.78 10.83
CA ARG A 202 14.49 5.23 12.19
C ARG A 202 15.34 6.51 12.19
N ASP A 203 16.37 6.57 11.37
CA ASP A 203 17.22 7.76 11.20
C ASP A 203 16.45 8.93 10.56
N ALA A 204 15.44 8.63 9.73
CA ALA A 204 14.51 9.64 9.21
C ALA A 204 13.54 10.19 10.27
N GLY A 205 13.53 9.62 11.47
CA GLY A 205 12.78 10.10 12.63
C GLY A 205 11.46 9.39 12.90
N ALA A 206 11.24 8.19 12.34
CA ALA A 206 10.08 7.37 12.73
C ALA A 206 10.09 7.12 14.25
N ASP A 207 8.95 7.33 14.91
CA ASP A 207 8.80 7.07 16.36
C ASP A 207 8.73 5.57 16.63
N VAL A 208 8.18 4.81 15.66
CA VAL A 208 8.15 3.35 15.66
C VAL A 208 8.63 2.85 14.29
N ALA A 209 9.68 2.01 14.28
CA ALA A 209 10.19 1.36 13.08
C ALA A 209 10.19 -0.15 13.29
N LEU A 210 9.40 -0.89 12.49
CA LEU A 210 9.20 -2.33 12.64
C LEU A 210 9.14 -3.01 11.26
N ASP A 211 9.42 -4.31 11.22
CA ASP A 211 9.28 -5.11 10.01
C ASP A 211 8.56 -6.45 10.28
N PHE A 212 8.35 -7.24 9.24
CA PHE A 212 7.73 -8.58 9.32
C PHE A 212 8.45 -9.52 10.30
N THR A 213 9.73 -9.30 10.61
CA THR A 213 10.42 -10.13 11.62
C THR A 213 9.97 -9.80 13.05
N ASP A 214 9.49 -8.58 13.32
CA ASP A 214 8.78 -8.25 14.57
C ASP A 214 7.40 -8.92 14.65
N ALA A 215 6.81 -9.27 13.51
CA ALA A 215 5.61 -10.09 13.42
C ALA A 215 5.89 -11.61 13.48
N GLY A 216 7.18 -12.01 13.56
CA GLY A 216 7.60 -13.39 13.76
C GLY A 216 8.01 -14.15 12.49
N PHE A 217 8.22 -13.46 11.37
CA PHE A 217 8.64 -14.07 10.11
C PHE A 217 10.15 -13.95 9.91
N ALA A 218 10.84 -14.99 9.43
CA ALA A 218 12.20 -14.83 8.89
C ALA A 218 12.16 -14.15 7.49
N SER A 219 11.10 -14.43 6.75
CA SER A 219 10.78 -13.91 5.42
C SER A 219 9.29 -14.13 5.17
N THR A 220 8.68 -13.30 4.34
CA THR A 220 7.27 -13.44 3.94
C THR A 220 7.09 -14.21 2.63
N TYR A 221 8.17 -14.62 1.96
CA TYR A 221 8.08 -15.41 0.74
C TYR A 221 7.53 -16.83 1.05
N LEU A 222 6.48 -17.23 0.32
CA LEU A 222 5.68 -18.45 0.54
C LEU A 222 4.87 -18.46 1.85
N ALA A 223 4.79 -17.33 2.56
CA ALA A 223 3.89 -17.21 3.71
C ALA A 223 2.43 -17.03 3.25
N PRO A 224 1.44 -17.60 3.96
CA PRO A 224 0.04 -17.34 3.68
C PRO A 224 -0.30 -15.84 3.79
N ILE A 225 -1.11 -15.34 2.86
CA ILE A 225 -1.48 -13.90 2.82
C ILE A 225 -2.22 -13.47 4.09
N ASP A 226 -3.08 -14.34 4.63
CA ASP A 226 -3.81 -14.07 5.86
C ASP A 226 -2.86 -13.89 7.05
N ASP A 227 -1.77 -14.66 7.11
CA ASP A 227 -0.76 -14.53 8.16
C ASP A 227 0.05 -13.23 8.01
N ILE A 228 0.37 -12.82 6.77
CA ILE A 228 1.03 -11.53 6.51
C ILE A 228 0.12 -10.37 6.93
N LEU A 229 -1.17 -10.43 6.61
CA LEU A 229 -2.15 -9.41 6.99
C LEU A 229 -2.34 -9.35 8.52
N ALA A 230 -2.47 -10.49 9.19
CA ALA A 230 -2.55 -10.55 10.65
C ALA A 230 -1.28 -9.98 11.29
N GLY A 231 -0.10 -10.31 10.74
CA GLY A 231 1.18 -9.72 11.13
C GLY A 231 1.20 -8.20 10.96
N ALA A 232 0.78 -7.68 9.80
CA ALA A 232 0.69 -6.26 9.55
C ALA A 232 -0.25 -5.54 10.53
N PHE A 233 -1.44 -6.09 10.77
CA PHE A 233 -2.42 -5.51 11.71
C PHE A 233 -1.89 -5.47 13.14
N ARG A 234 -1.20 -6.53 13.56
CA ARG A 234 -0.49 -6.57 14.85
C ARG A 234 0.52 -5.44 14.98
N LEU A 235 1.36 -5.22 13.97
CA LEU A 235 2.36 -4.15 13.99
C LEU A 235 1.70 -2.76 13.99
N ILE A 236 0.64 -2.56 13.20
CA ILE A 236 -0.11 -1.29 13.18
C ILE A 236 -0.78 -1.02 14.53
N ASN A 237 -1.41 -2.02 15.14
CA ASN A 237 -2.06 -1.88 16.44
C ASN A 237 -1.05 -1.63 17.57
N HIS A 238 0.15 -2.23 17.48
CA HIS A 238 1.25 -1.91 18.39
C HIS A 238 1.73 -0.47 18.22
N ALA A 239 1.91 0.00 16.98
CA ALA A 239 2.26 1.39 16.73
C ALA A 239 1.19 2.37 17.25
N ALA A 240 -0.09 2.03 17.05
CA ALA A 240 -1.21 2.82 17.58
C ALA A 240 -1.20 2.88 19.12
N SER A 241 -0.87 1.78 19.81
CA SER A 241 -0.79 1.78 21.28
C SER A 241 0.38 2.59 21.82
N LEU A 242 1.40 2.86 21.00
CA LEU A 242 2.52 3.76 21.28
C LEU A 242 2.23 5.21 20.90
N GLY A 243 1.02 5.53 20.41
CA GLY A 243 0.58 6.89 20.12
C GLY A 243 0.93 7.40 18.73
N CYS A 244 1.31 6.53 17.79
CA CYS A 244 1.47 6.94 16.39
C CYS A 244 0.14 7.43 15.80
N GLU A 245 0.22 8.41 14.90
CA GLU A 245 -0.91 9.10 14.28
C GLU A 245 -1.06 8.75 12.79
N VAL A 246 0.01 8.24 12.17
CA VAL A 246 0.03 7.77 10.77
C VAL A 246 1.05 6.64 10.60
N VAL A 247 0.76 5.71 9.70
CA VAL A 247 1.68 4.63 9.32
C VAL A 247 2.09 4.76 7.86
N VAL A 248 3.39 4.73 7.59
CA VAL A 248 3.95 4.48 6.26
C VAL A 248 4.29 3.00 6.16
N ILE A 249 3.69 2.29 5.20
CA ILE A 249 3.93 0.86 5.00
C ILE A 249 4.62 0.63 3.65
N GLU A 250 5.81 0.06 3.69
CA GLU A 250 6.42 -0.54 2.51
C GLU A 250 5.91 -1.96 2.29
N ILE A 251 5.58 -2.27 1.03
CA ILE A 251 5.31 -3.63 0.56
C ILE A 251 6.38 -4.01 -0.46
N ALA A 252 7.20 -5.00 -0.11
CA ALA A 252 8.12 -5.68 -1.02
C ALA A 252 7.53 -7.01 -1.54
N ASP A 253 7.96 -7.57 -2.66
CA ASP A 253 8.80 -6.91 -3.66
C ASP A 253 7.91 -6.19 -4.71
N GLY A 254 8.22 -6.28 -6.01
CA GLY A 254 7.43 -5.65 -7.08
C GLY A 254 5.99 -6.15 -7.16
N LEU A 255 5.12 -5.40 -7.84
CA LEU A 255 3.68 -5.70 -7.94
C LEU A 255 3.35 -7.10 -8.51
N GLN A 256 4.24 -7.69 -9.31
CA GLN A 256 4.05 -9.03 -9.89
C GLN A 256 4.53 -10.17 -8.98
N GLN A 257 5.22 -9.85 -7.89
CA GLN A 257 5.53 -10.85 -6.86
C GLN A 257 4.21 -11.38 -6.29
N LYS A 258 4.09 -12.70 -6.18
CA LYS A 258 2.80 -13.39 -5.96
C LYS A 258 2.09 -12.91 -4.69
N GLU A 259 2.82 -12.71 -3.60
CA GLU A 259 2.29 -12.23 -2.33
C GLU A 259 1.90 -10.76 -2.42
N THR A 260 2.73 -9.89 -3.00
CA THR A 260 2.39 -8.48 -3.27
C THR A 260 1.12 -8.35 -4.11
N ALA A 261 1.01 -9.11 -5.20
CA ALA A 261 -0.16 -9.10 -6.08
C ALA A 261 -1.45 -9.46 -5.34
N GLN A 262 -1.39 -10.38 -4.38
CA GLN A 262 -2.54 -10.73 -3.55
C GLN A 262 -2.83 -9.68 -2.48
N LEU A 263 -1.80 -9.15 -1.82
CA LEU A 263 -1.92 -8.12 -0.79
C LEU A 263 -2.57 -6.84 -1.33
N ILE A 264 -2.18 -6.36 -2.51
CA ILE A 264 -2.78 -5.15 -3.09
C ILE A 264 -4.27 -5.33 -3.42
N ARG A 265 -4.74 -6.57 -3.59
CA ARG A 265 -6.16 -6.88 -3.84
C ARG A 265 -6.96 -7.08 -2.55
N SER A 266 -6.32 -7.04 -1.38
CA SER A 266 -6.99 -7.13 -0.09
C SER A 266 -7.91 -5.92 0.15
N VAL A 267 -9.21 -6.20 0.24
CA VAL A 267 -10.24 -5.19 0.51
C VAL A 267 -10.02 -4.53 1.87
N VAL A 268 -9.56 -5.30 2.86
CA VAL A 268 -9.33 -4.82 4.22
C VAL A 268 -8.15 -3.85 4.24
N LEU A 269 -7.01 -4.23 3.64
CA LEU A 269 -5.83 -3.35 3.57
C LEU A 269 -6.14 -2.06 2.80
N ARG A 270 -6.86 -2.17 1.68
CA ARG A 270 -7.32 -1.00 0.91
C ARG A 270 -8.21 -0.07 1.74
N GLY A 271 -9.10 -0.62 2.56
CA GLY A 271 -10.01 0.16 3.41
C GLY A 271 -9.33 1.01 4.48
N LEU A 272 -8.08 0.70 4.83
CA LEU A 272 -7.25 1.43 5.81
C LEU A 272 -6.44 2.57 5.17
N THR A 273 -6.28 2.51 3.85
CA THR A 273 -5.25 3.26 3.13
C THR A 273 -5.74 4.65 2.72
N MET A 274 -5.04 5.70 3.13
CA MET A 274 -5.27 7.08 2.70
C MET A 274 -4.73 7.35 1.29
N GLY A 275 -3.94 6.44 0.74
CA GLY A 275 -3.44 6.42 -0.63
C GLY A 275 -2.07 5.74 -0.70
N CYS A 276 -1.51 5.61 -1.89
CA CYS A 276 -0.20 5.03 -2.08
C CYS A 276 0.72 5.89 -2.94
N THR A 277 2.02 5.80 -2.69
CA THR A 277 3.07 6.24 -3.61
C THR A 277 3.56 5.04 -4.42
N PHE A 278 3.97 5.30 -5.66
CA PHE A 278 4.52 4.26 -6.53
C PHE A 278 5.94 4.59 -7.00
N ALA A 279 6.91 3.81 -6.54
CA ALA A 279 8.31 3.93 -6.91
C ALA A 279 8.61 3.15 -8.21
N SER A 280 9.15 3.81 -9.22
CA SER A 280 9.44 3.21 -10.52
C SER A 280 10.88 3.43 -10.97
N TYR A 281 11.39 2.54 -11.81
CA TYR A 281 12.66 2.70 -12.53
C TYR A 281 12.54 3.58 -13.77
N ASP A 282 11.45 3.39 -14.53
CA ASP A 282 11.26 4.00 -15.84
C ASP A 282 9.78 4.40 -16.05
N ALA A 283 9.52 5.09 -17.16
CA ALA A 283 8.19 5.60 -17.47
C ALA A 283 7.16 4.49 -17.77
N MET A 284 7.56 3.42 -18.44
CA MET A 284 6.67 2.31 -18.77
C MET A 284 6.28 1.52 -17.52
N GLY A 285 7.23 1.28 -16.62
CA GLY A 285 7.00 0.71 -15.31
C GLY A 285 6.04 1.56 -14.48
N ALA A 286 6.19 2.89 -14.52
CA ALA A 286 5.29 3.83 -13.85
C ALA A 286 3.86 3.73 -14.40
N ILE A 287 3.70 3.74 -15.73
CA ILE A 287 2.39 3.60 -16.38
C ILE A 287 1.71 2.29 -15.99
N CYS A 288 2.43 1.18 -16.12
CA CYS A 288 1.87 -0.14 -15.85
C CYS A 288 1.51 -0.31 -14.37
N GLY A 289 2.39 0.10 -13.46
CA GLY A 289 2.16 -0.04 -12.03
C GLY A 289 1.06 0.87 -11.49
N VAL A 290 0.95 2.11 -11.99
CA VAL A 290 -0.17 3.00 -11.66
C VAL A 290 -1.49 2.37 -12.10
N ARG A 291 -1.55 1.80 -13.32
CA ARG A 291 -2.74 1.10 -13.82
C ARG A 291 -3.09 -0.12 -12.96
N GLU A 292 -2.12 -0.97 -12.65
CA GLU A 292 -2.33 -2.17 -11.83
C GLU A 292 -2.88 -1.82 -10.44
N LEU A 293 -2.33 -0.77 -9.81
CA LEU A 293 -2.81 -0.27 -8.52
C LEU A 293 -4.23 0.31 -8.60
N ALA A 294 -4.53 1.06 -9.66
CA ALA A 294 -5.86 1.59 -9.91
C ALA A 294 -6.90 0.47 -10.14
N GLU A 295 -6.53 -0.57 -10.89
CA GLU A 295 -7.37 -1.77 -11.10
C GLU A 295 -7.60 -2.55 -9.81
N ALA A 296 -6.63 -2.59 -8.89
CA ALA A 296 -6.78 -3.13 -7.54
C ALA A 296 -7.61 -2.21 -6.60
N GLY A 297 -7.96 -1.00 -7.05
CA GLY A 297 -8.79 -0.02 -6.35
C GLY A 297 -8.02 0.95 -5.45
N HIS A 298 -6.70 1.01 -5.56
CA HIS A 298 -5.89 1.97 -4.81
C HIS A 298 -5.94 3.35 -5.44
N THR A 299 -5.82 4.39 -4.61
CA THR A 299 -5.56 5.74 -5.09
C THR A 299 -4.06 6.01 -5.05
N VAL A 300 -3.42 6.08 -6.22
CA VAL A 300 -2.02 6.48 -6.34
C VAL A 300 -1.94 8.01 -6.24
N LEU A 301 -1.19 8.51 -5.26
CA LEU A 301 -1.07 9.94 -4.96
C LEU A 301 0.11 10.61 -5.69
N GLY A 302 1.07 9.82 -6.14
CA GLY A 302 2.26 10.30 -6.83
C GLY A 302 3.23 9.17 -7.19
N ILE A 303 4.11 9.47 -8.13
CA ILE A 303 5.20 8.59 -8.55
C ILE A 303 6.48 9.03 -7.84
N SER A 304 7.36 8.10 -7.51
CA SER A 304 8.70 8.41 -6.99
C SER A 304 9.72 7.37 -7.47
N GLY A 305 10.86 7.28 -6.80
CA GLY A 305 11.89 6.28 -7.05
C GLY A 305 12.90 6.67 -8.12
N ARG A 306 13.62 5.66 -8.62
CA ARG A 306 14.80 5.82 -9.51
C ARG A 306 14.51 6.50 -10.83
N LEU A 307 13.24 6.54 -11.25
CA LEU A 307 12.76 7.34 -12.37
C LEU A 307 13.26 8.78 -12.33
N GLY A 308 13.46 9.35 -11.13
CA GLY A 308 13.99 10.70 -10.95
C GLY A 308 15.37 10.95 -11.55
N LEU A 309 16.16 9.90 -11.78
CA LEU A 309 17.45 9.99 -12.45
C LEU A 309 17.31 10.30 -13.95
N SER A 310 16.11 10.17 -14.52
CA SER A 310 15.80 10.49 -15.92
C SER A 310 14.76 11.62 -16.00
N PRO A 311 15.19 12.89 -16.17
CA PRO A 311 14.25 14.01 -16.33
C PRO A 311 13.30 13.85 -17.52
N LEU A 312 13.73 13.17 -18.60
CA LEU A 312 12.87 12.83 -19.74
C LEU A 312 11.86 11.75 -19.36
N GLY A 313 12.30 10.67 -18.70
CA GLY A 313 11.41 9.60 -18.23
C GLY A 313 10.38 10.11 -17.22
N VAL A 314 10.75 11.05 -16.36
CA VAL A 314 9.80 11.74 -15.48
C VAL A 314 8.70 12.43 -16.29
N ARG A 315 9.07 13.23 -17.31
CA ARG A 315 8.08 13.92 -18.16
C ARG A 315 7.16 12.94 -18.90
N GLU A 316 7.71 11.85 -19.42
CA GLU A 316 6.94 10.79 -20.09
C GLU A 316 5.95 10.13 -19.13
N ALA A 317 6.41 9.75 -17.93
CA ALA A 317 5.58 9.13 -16.91
C ALA A 317 4.45 10.07 -16.45
N GLU A 318 4.75 11.33 -16.17
CA GLU A 318 3.74 12.31 -15.76
C GLU A 318 2.72 12.56 -16.87
N SER A 319 3.17 12.70 -18.12
CA SER A 319 2.28 12.89 -19.26
C SER A 319 1.37 11.70 -19.50
N ALA A 320 1.86 10.47 -19.28
CA ALA A 320 1.11 9.26 -19.56
C ALA A 320 0.20 8.83 -18.40
N THR A 321 0.60 9.11 -17.15
CA THR A 321 -0.17 8.72 -15.95
C THR A 321 -1.08 9.83 -15.42
N GLY A 322 -0.80 11.09 -15.77
CA GLY A 322 -1.45 12.25 -15.16
C GLY A 322 -1.07 12.48 -13.69
N LEU A 323 -0.08 11.75 -13.16
CA LEU A 323 0.39 11.85 -11.78
C LEU A 323 1.74 12.55 -11.72
N ARG A 324 1.94 13.40 -10.72
CA ARG A 324 3.21 14.07 -10.46
C ARG A 324 4.27 13.08 -9.95
N TYR A 325 5.50 13.25 -10.42
CA TYR A 325 6.69 12.70 -9.80
C TYR A 325 7.12 13.57 -8.62
N TYR A 326 7.33 12.94 -7.46
CA TYR A 326 7.90 13.53 -6.26
C TYR A 326 9.30 12.95 -6.05
N SER A 327 10.31 13.83 -6.05
CA SER A 327 11.66 13.44 -5.63
C SER A 327 11.68 13.09 -4.13
N PRO A 328 12.73 12.40 -3.65
CA PRO A 328 12.93 12.22 -2.22
C PRO A 328 12.85 13.55 -1.45
N PHE A 329 13.44 14.63 -1.97
CA PHE A 329 13.41 15.95 -1.33
C PHE A 329 12.01 16.55 -1.28
N ASP A 330 11.23 16.42 -2.36
CA ASP A 330 9.83 16.87 -2.39
C ASP A 330 9.00 16.18 -1.29
N LEU A 331 9.20 14.87 -1.11
CA LEU A 331 8.52 14.07 -0.08
C LEU A 331 9.00 14.44 1.32
N GLN A 332 10.31 14.63 1.52
CA GLN A 332 10.91 15.04 2.80
C GLN A 332 10.47 16.44 3.22
N ASP A 333 10.24 17.35 2.27
CA ASP A 333 9.66 18.67 2.51
C ASP A 333 8.15 18.62 2.78
N GLY A 334 7.54 17.43 2.67
CA GLY A 334 6.15 17.21 2.98
C GLY A 334 5.20 17.67 1.89
N LEU A 335 5.64 17.83 0.63
CA LEU A 335 4.77 18.31 -0.46
C LEU A 335 3.55 17.42 -0.71
N LEU A 336 3.64 16.12 -0.39
CA LEU A 336 2.51 15.19 -0.50
C LEU A 336 1.60 15.19 0.74
N VAL A 337 2.09 15.66 1.89
CA VAL A 337 1.37 15.60 3.17
C VAL A 337 0.01 16.33 3.08
N PRO A 338 -0.12 17.55 2.54
CA PRO A 338 -1.42 18.21 2.43
C PRO A 338 -2.47 17.41 1.63
N ALA A 339 -2.05 16.68 0.60
CA ALA A 339 -2.97 15.83 -0.18
C ALA A 339 -3.49 14.66 0.67
N ILE A 340 -2.61 14.06 1.47
CA ILE A 340 -2.95 12.97 2.39
C ILE A 340 -3.87 13.48 3.50
N GLN A 341 -3.58 14.65 4.09
CA GLN A 341 -4.40 15.27 5.13
C GLN A 341 -5.82 15.61 4.64
N ARG A 342 -5.97 16.09 3.39
CA ARG A 342 -7.30 16.31 2.79
C ARG A 342 -8.10 15.03 2.64
N ARG A 343 -7.45 13.93 2.26
CA ARG A 343 -8.11 12.61 2.17
C ARG A 343 -8.52 12.11 3.55
N ALA A 344 -7.66 12.27 4.55
CA ALA A 344 -8.00 11.98 5.94
C ALA A 344 -9.18 12.81 6.44
N ALA A 345 -9.23 14.12 6.12
CA ALA A 345 -10.32 15.00 6.49
C ALA A 345 -11.65 14.60 5.84
N ARG A 346 -11.62 14.20 4.56
CA ARG A 346 -12.78 13.65 3.86
C ARG A 346 -13.26 12.36 4.53
N ALA A 347 -12.36 11.40 4.74
CA ALA A 347 -12.70 10.13 5.39
C ALA A 347 -13.24 10.33 6.82
N PHE A 348 -12.69 11.29 7.56
CA PHE A 348 -13.19 11.70 8.87
C PHE A 348 -14.63 12.24 8.78
N SER A 349 -14.91 13.13 7.82
CA SER A 349 -16.25 13.72 7.64
C SER A 349 -17.33 12.70 7.20
N GLU A 350 -16.94 11.69 6.42
CA GLU A 350 -17.85 10.63 5.95
C GLU A 350 -18.09 9.54 7.01
N SER A 351 -17.23 9.44 8.03
CA SER A 351 -17.38 8.46 9.11
C SER A 351 -18.51 8.85 10.06
N ARG A 352 -19.62 8.07 10.06
CA ARG A 352 -20.78 8.25 10.98
C ARG A 352 -20.40 8.18 12.47
N PHE A 353 -19.25 7.61 12.77
CA PHE A 353 -18.59 7.64 14.07
C PHE A 353 -17.25 8.31 13.84
N GLN A 354 -17.02 9.48 14.43
CA GLN A 354 -15.77 10.24 14.31
C GLN A 354 -14.58 9.30 14.59
N LYS A 355 -13.90 8.82 13.55
CA LYS A 355 -12.67 8.03 13.72
C LYS A 355 -11.61 8.95 14.31
N TYR A 356 -11.48 8.93 15.64
CA TYR A 356 -10.56 9.80 16.37
C TYR A 356 -9.12 9.64 15.88
N SER A 357 -8.75 8.45 15.40
CA SER A 357 -7.45 8.15 14.80
C SER A 357 -7.14 9.01 13.56
N LEU A 358 -8.16 9.43 12.79
CA LEU A 358 -7.96 10.29 11.62
C LEU A 358 -7.82 11.76 12.01
N HIS A 359 -8.20 12.16 13.24
CA HIS A 359 -8.24 13.56 13.63
C HIS A 359 -6.87 14.24 13.53
N ALA A 360 -5.82 13.60 14.07
CA ALA A 360 -4.46 14.13 14.03
C ALA A 360 -4.00 14.44 12.61
N LEU A 361 -4.16 13.46 11.70
CA LEU A 361 -3.79 13.60 10.29
C LEU A 361 -4.69 14.61 9.56
N ALA A 362 -5.97 14.66 9.87
CA ALA A 362 -6.93 15.52 9.19
C ALA A 362 -6.94 16.98 9.69
N LYS A 363 -6.50 17.23 10.94
CA LYS A 363 -6.65 18.52 11.64
C LYS A 363 -6.17 19.72 10.82
N ALA A 364 -5.04 19.61 10.14
CA ALA A 364 -4.47 20.70 9.34
C ALA A 364 -5.27 20.99 8.05
N ALA A 365 -6.09 20.06 7.58
CA ALA A 365 -6.92 20.18 6.38
C ALA A 365 -8.41 20.42 6.68
N MET A 366 -8.82 20.35 7.96
CA MET A 366 -10.19 20.68 8.36
C MET A 366 -10.39 22.20 8.36
N PRO A 367 -11.56 22.70 7.94
CA PRO A 367 -11.90 24.11 8.14
C PRO A 367 -11.85 24.44 9.63
N ALA A 368 -11.32 25.62 9.97
CA ALA A 368 -11.29 26.10 11.36
C ALA A 368 -12.70 26.01 11.94
N GLN A 369 -12.90 25.18 12.96
CA GLN A 369 -14.18 25.12 13.64
C GLN A 369 -14.44 26.48 14.32
N PRO A 370 -15.61 27.12 14.13
CA PRO A 370 -16.02 28.17 15.04
C PRO A 370 -16.14 27.55 16.43
N ALA A 371 -15.60 28.23 17.44
CA ALA A 371 -15.65 27.78 18.83
C ALA A 371 -17.10 27.54 19.25
N TYR A 372 -17.51 26.27 19.31
CA TYR A 372 -18.79 25.89 19.90
C TYR A 372 -18.61 25.73 21.41
N PRO A 373 -19.46 26.36 22.24
CA PRO A 373 -19.37 26.24 23.68
C PRO A 373 -19.69 24.80 24.12
N VAL A 374 -18.86 24.28 25.01
CA VAL A 374 -19.08 22.99 25.67
C VAL A 374 -20.43 23.04 26.41
N PRO A 375 -21.38 22.12 26.16
CA PRO A 375 -22.62 22.11 26.91
C PRO A 375 -22.35 21.58 28.33
N PRO A 376 -22.99 22.13 29.38
CA PRO A 376 -22.84 21.62 30.73
C PRO A 376 -23.44 20.22 30.83
N ARG A 377 -22.74 19.32 31.53
CA ARG A 377 -23.22 17.96 31.81
C ARG A 377 -24.48 18.00 32.67
N GLY A 378 -25.53 17.34 32.18
CA GLY A 378 -26.62 16.79 32.98
C GLY A 378 -27.97 17.44 32.74
N LEU A 379 -28.89 16.70 32.11
CA LEU A 379 -30.24 16.37 32.60
C LEU A 379 -31.06 15.67 31.49
N ALA A 380 -31.97 14.82 31.95
CA ALA A 380 -32.67 13.78 31.22
C ALA A 380 -33.60 14.25 30.07
N ALA A 381 -33.85 13.35 29.11
CA ALA A 381 -35.07 13.35 28.30
C ALA A 381 -36.27 13.01 29.22
N PRO A 382 -37.49 13.56 29.01
CA PRO A 382 -38.32 13.17 27.86
C PRO A 382 -39.33 14.25 27.37
N GLY A 383 -39.98 14.01 26.23
CA GLY A 383 -41.29 14.61 25.94
C GLY A 383 -41.61 14.82 24.45
N ALA A 384 -42.60 14.09 23.95
CA ALA A 384 -43.17 14.22 22.62
C ALA A 384 -44.31 15.25 22.58
N SER A 385 -44.36 16.06 21.52
CA SER A 385 -45.56 16.68 20.91
C SER A 385 -45.05 17.45 19.67
N GLY A 386 -45.48 17.17 18.44
CA GLY A 386 -46.82 17.43 17.96
C GLY A 386 -46.89 18.86 17.40
N GLY A 387 -46.62 19.03 16.10
CA GLY A 387 -46.68 20.33 15.44
C GLY A 387 -46.42 20.21 13.94
N LEU A 388 -47.51 20.11 13.17
CA LEU A 388 -47.53 20.21 11.72
C LEU A 388 -47.35 21.70 11.37
N GLU A 389 -46.18 22.11 10.88
CA GLU A 389 -45.99 23.47 10.35
C GLU A 389 -45.96 23.48 8.82
N ILE A 390 -46.84 24.35 8.30
CA ILE A 390 -47.13 24.62 6.91
C ILE A 390 -45.92 25.32 6.28
N ALA A 391 -45.44 24.77 5.17
CA ALA A 391 -44.35 25.34 4.37
C ALA A 391 -44.63 26.81 4.01
N SER A 392 -43.65 27.67 4.30
CA SER A 392 -43.53 29.03 3.76
C SER A 392 -42.18 29.17 3.03
N PRO A 393 -42.05 30.16 2.12
CA PRO A 393 -41.39 29.97 0.83
C PRO A 393 -39.87 30.09 0.89
N GLY A 394 -39.20 29.18 0.16
CA GLY A 394 -37.89 29.35 -0.46
C GLY A 394 -36.74 29.79 0.45
N ALA A 395 -35.97 28.82 0.97
CA ALA A 395 -34.64 29.11 1.50
C ALA A 395 -33.74 29.67 0.35
N PRO A 396 -33.13 30.85 0.51
CA PRO A 396 -32.20 31.39 -0.48
C PRO A 396 -30.90 30.60 -0.41
N GLY A 397 -30.59 29.79 -1.43
CA GLY A 397 -29.28 29.12 -1.52
C GLY A 397 -29.18 27.87 -2.40
N ALA A 398 -30.29 27.28 -2.87
CA ALA A 398 -30.21 26.13 -3.78
C ALA A 398 -29.83 26.59 -5.20
N SER A 399 -28.70 26.10 -5.70
CA SER A 399 -28.16 26.47 -7.00
C SER A 399 -29.09 26.00 -8.14
N GLU A 400 -29.10 26.71 -9.28
CA GLU A 400 -29.89 26.36 -10.48
C GLU A 400 -29.59 24.91 -10.93
N GLU A 401 -28.33 24.53 -10.82
CA GLU A 401 -27.77 23.23 -11.21
C GLU A 401 -28.33 22.09 -10.36
N ALA A 402 -28.58 22.30 -9.07
CA ALA A 402 -29.20 21.32 -8.19
C ALA A 402 -30.64 21.02 -8.59
N ARG A 403 -31.41 22.05 -8.95
CA ARG A 403 -32.79 21.88 -9.45
C ARG A 403 -32.80 21.17 -10.80
N GLU A 404 -31.87 21.50 -11.69
CA GLU A 404 -31.77 20.86 -13.00
C GLU A 404 -31.34 19.39 -12.89
N MET A 405 -30.36 19.07 -12.06
CA MET A 405 -29.91 17.69 -11.81
C MET A 405 -31.05 16.83 -11.26
N LEU A 406 -31.81 17.34 -10.27
CA LEU A 406 -32.97 16.64 -9.72
C LEU A 406 -34.08 16.45 -10.75
N ALA A 407 -34.29 17.41 -11.67
CA ALA A 407 -35.23 17.25 -12.77
C ALA A 407 -34.82 16.11 -13.72
N ILE A 408 -33.51 15.96 -14.00
CA ILE A 408 -32.97 14.88 -14.84
C ILE A 408 -33.12 13.52 -14.15
N VAL A 409 -32.78 13.43 -12.85
CA VAL A 409 -32.96 12.23 -12.02
C VAL A 409 -34.44 11.82 -11.98
N ALA A 410 -35.34 12.76 -11.68
CA ALA A 410 -36.79 12.53 -11.66
C ALA A 410 -37.30 12.03 -13.02
N GLY A 411 -36.80 12.61 -14.14
CA GLY A 411 -37.12 12.15 -15.48
C GLY A 411 -36.73 10.68 -15.71
N HIS A 412 -35.52 10.29 -15.31
CA HIS A 412 -35.04 8.91 -15.40
C HIS A 412 -35.89 7.93 -14.58
N LEU A 413 -36.22 8.29 -13.34
CA LEU A 413 -37.07 7.48 -12.47
C LEU A 413 -38.48 7.31 -13.05
N MET A 414 -39.07 8.40 -13.57
CA MET A 414 -40.38 8.32 -14.22
C MET A 414 -40.34 7.44 -15.47
N ASP A 415 -39.26 7.50 -16.24
CA ASP A 415 -39.09 6.64 -17.41
C ASP A 415 -39.03 5.16 -17.00
N HIS A 416 -38.24 4.86 -15.99
CA HIS A 416 -38.08 3.51 -15.43
C HIS A 416 -39.40 2.96 -14.87
N GLU A 417 -40.12 3.73 -14.04
CA GLU A 417 -41.40 3.32 -13.45
C GLU A 417 -42.50 3.12 -14.52
N VAL A 418 -42.59 4.01 -15.51
CA VAL A 418 -43.60 3.89 -16.58
C VAL A 418 -43.36 2.66 -17.44
N VAL A 419 -42.10 2.29 -17.67
CA VAL A 419 -41.76 1.06 -18.38
C VAL A 419 -42.30 -0.17 -17.62
N LEU A 420 -42.16 -0.20 -16.29
CA LEU A 420 -42.74 -1.25 -15.44
C LEU A 420 -44.28 -1.24 -15.52
N CYS A 421 -44.92 -0.07 -15.43
CA CYS A 421 -46.38 0.05 -15.55
C CYS A 421 -46.95 -0.36 -16.93
N CYS A 422 -46.12 -0.40 -17.98
CA CYS A 422 -46.53 -0.80 -19.32
C CYS A 422 -46.29 -2.31 -19.62
N GLY A 423 -45.92 -3.10 -18.61
CA GLY A 423 -45.87 -4.57 -18.69
C GLY A 423 -44.49 -5.17 -18.93
N MET A 424 -43.41 -4.57 -18.42
CA MET A 424 -42.08 -5.20 -18.45
C MET A 424 -41.96 -6.25 -17.32
N GLY A 425 -41.70 -7.51 -17.69
CA GLY A 425 -41.40 -8.59 -16.73
C GLY A 425 -39.94 -8.55 -16.22
N PRO A 426 -39.62 -9.30 -15.14
CA PRO A 426 -38.25 -9.40 -14.63
C PRO A 426 -37.31 -9.92 -15.71
N GLY A 427 -36.25 -9.17 -16.06
CA GLY A 427 -35.29 -9.54 -17.11
C GLY A 427 -35.32 -8.68 -18.39
N GLY A 428 -36.16 -7.64 -18.45
CA GLY A 428 -36.03 -6.59 -19.48
C GLY A 428 -36.56 -6.95 -20.86
N HIS A 429 -37.37 -8.00 -21.01
CA HIS A 429 -38.07 -8.31 -22.26
C HIS A 429 -39.55 -7.90 -22.19
N LEU A 430 -40.04 -7.21 -23.23
CA LEU A 430 -41.43 -6.76 -23.34
C LEU A 430 -42.33 -7.95 -23.72
N THR A 431 -42.85 -8.68 -22.74
CA THR A 431 -43.84 -9.75 -22.96
C THR A 431 -45.26 -9.16 -23.05
N GLY A 432 -45.54 -8.44 -24.15
CA GLY A 432 -46.86 -7.85 -24.43
C GLY A 432 -47.12 -6.52 -23.71
N ARG A 433 -47.30 -5.43 -24.46
CA ARG A 433 -47.63 -4.11 -23.90
C ARG A 433 -49.08 -4.09 -23.40
N THR A 434 -49.26 -4.05 -22.08
CA THR A 434 -50.59 -3.93 -21.43
C THR A 434 -51.08 -2.49 -21.35
N ASN A 435 -50.19 -1.50 -21.52
CA ASN A 435 -50.50 -0.06 -21.44
C ASN A 435 -49.54 0.76 -22.34
N ARG A 436 -49.84 2.05 -22.55
CA ARG A 436 -48.97 2.98 -23.30
C ARG A 436 -49.06 4.41 -22.78
N ARG A 437 -48.00 5.19 -23.02
CA ARG A 437 -47.96 6.63 -22.75
C ARG A 437 -48.95 7.38 -23.65
N ASN A 438 -49.66 8.37 -23.11
CA ASN A 438 -50.63 9.22 -23.80
C ASN A 438 -50.53 10.69 -23.33
N GLY A 439 -49.41 11.34 -23.68
CA GLY A 439 -49.11 12.71 -23.26
C GLY A 439 -48.52 12.80 -21.85
N PHE A 440 -48.54 14.01 -21.29
CA PHE A 440 -47.99 14.32 -19.97
C PHE A 440 -48.90 15.31 -19.24
N ARG A 441 -48.77 15.38 -17.92
CA ARG A 441 -49.30 16.47 -17.10
C ARG A 441 -48.16 17.19 -16.41
N ARG A 442 -48.32 18.49 -16.18
CA ARG A 442 -47.38 19.29 -15.38
C ARG A 442 -47.69 19.07 -13.90
N LEU A 443 -46.66 18.86 -13.09
CA LEU A 443 -46.74 18.78 -11.64
C LEU A 443 -45.55 19.52 -11.06
N VAL A 444 -45.76 20.33 -10.04
CA VAL A 444 -44.65 20.97 -9.31
C VAL A 444 -44.27 20.07 -8.14
N TRP A 445 -43.01 19.63 -8.11
CA TRP A 445 -42.42 18.88 -7.01
C TRP A 445 -41.61 19.81 -6.12
N ALA A 446 -41.94 19.85 -4.83
CA ALA A 446 -41.17 20.57 -3.82
C ALA A 446 -40.08 19.64 -3.26
N SER A 447 -38.84 19.78 -3.76
CA SER A 447 -37.76 18.80 -3.55
C SER A 447 -36.75 19.16 -2.45
N GLY A 448 -37.09 20.08 -1.54
CA GLY A 448 -36.14 20.64 -0.57
C GLY A 448 -35.11 21.61 -1.18
N MET A 449 -34.82 21.48 -2.48
CA MET A 449 -33.97 22.38 -3.29
C MET A 449 -34.78 23.46 -4.05
N GLY A 450 -36.07 23.57 -3.77
CA GLY A 450 -37.01 24.47 -4.44
C GLY A 450 -38.09 23.73 -5.22
N ALA A 451 -38.88 24.50 -5.98
CA ALA A 451 -39.94 23.98 -6.83
C ALA A 451 -39.37 23.51 -8.18
N ILE A 452 -39.61 22.25 -8.55
CA ILE A 452 -39.19 21.66 -9.82
C ILE A 452 -40.43 21.29 -10.63
N GLU A 453 -40.55 21.81 -11.86
CA GLU A 453 -41.66 21.45 -12.76
C GLU A 453 -41.37 20.11 -13.45
N LEU A 454 -42.23 19.12 -13.20
CA LEU A 454 -42.14 17.78 -13.78
C LEU A 454 -43.17 17.57 -14.89
N ARG A 455 -42.74 16.93 -15.98
CA ARG A 455 -43.62 16.45 -17.05
C ARG A 455 -44.01 14.99 -16.79
N VAL A 456 -44.91 14.78 -15.82
CA VAL A 456 -45.36 13.44 -15.41
C VAL A 456 -46.12 12.76 -16.55
N PRO A 457 -45.67 11.60 -17.06
CA PRO A 457 -46.35 10.88 -18.13
C PRO A 457 -47.79 10.49 -17.78
N ARG A 458 -48.69 10.57 -18.75
CA ARG A 458 -50.04 9.98 -18.64
C ARG A 458 -50.03 8.59 -19.26
N LEU A 459 -50.70 7.64 -18.63
CA LEU A 459 -50.94 6.32 -19.20
C LEU A 459 -52.31 6.30 -19.86
N ARG A 460 -52.50 5.42 -20.87
CA ARG A 460 -53.80 5.25 -21.53
C ARG A 460 -54.85 4.70 -20.57
N HIS A 461 -54.42 3.81 -19.67
CA HIS A 461 -55.26 3.21 -18.63
C HIS A 461 -54.63 3.46 -17.25
N GLY A 462 -55.43 3.91 -16.28
CA GLY A 462 -54.97 4.20 -14.92
C GLY A 462 -54.23 5.55 -14.77
N THR A 463 -53.91 5.90 -13.52
CA THR A 463 -53.17 7.12 -13.18
C THR A 463 -51.79 6.77 -12.68
N TYR A 464 -50.75 7.23 -13.38
CA TYR A 464 -49.36 7.13 -12.93
C TYR A 464 -49.03 8.27 -11.97
N ILE A 465 -48.51 7.94 -10.78
CA ILE A 465 -48.01 8.89 -9.79
C ILE A 465 -46.56 8.48 -9.50
N PRO A 466 -45.58 9.37 -9.72
CA PRO A 466 -44.18 9.05 -9.44
C PRO A 466 -43.97 8.70 -7.96
N SER A 467 -43.27 7.60 -7.70
CA SER A 467 -43.13 7.07 -6.34
C SER A 467 -42.31 7.99 -5.42
N PHE A 468 -41.39 8.77 -5.99
CA PHE A 468 -40.47 9.64 -5.26
C PHE A 468 -41.08 10.94 -4.72
N LEU A 469 -42.33 11.28 -5.05
CA LEU A 469 -42.92 12.59 -4.69
C LEU A 469 -43.03 12.82 -3.16
N GLY A 470 -43.04 11.76 -2.36
CA GLY A 470 -43.04 11.82 -0.90
C GLY A 470 -41.67 11.63 -0.24
N THR A 471 -40.61 11.40 -1.03
CA THR A 471 -39.27 11.12 -0.51
C THR A 471 -38.50 12.42 -0.34
N ALA A 472 -38.05 12.69 0.89
CA ALA A 472 -37.20 13.84 1.17
C ALA A 472 -35.83 13.66 0.50
N VAL A 473 -35.37 14.69 -0.21
CA VAL A 473 -34.03 14.74 -0.77
C VAL A 473 -33.15 15.56 0.16
N ALA A 474 -32.09 14.96 0.69
CA ALA A 474 -31.14 15.71 1.49
C ALA A 474 -30.28 16.60 0.58
N PRO A 475 -30.08 17.89 0.90
CA PRO A 475 -29.20 18.77 0.13
C PRO A 475 -27.78 18.19 -0.04
N GLY A 476 -27.30 17.43 0.95
CA GLY A 476 -26.01 16.75 0.90
C GLY A 476 -25.92 15.66 -0.18
N ASP A 477 -27.00 14.95 -0.49
CA ASP A 477 -27.00 13.92 -1.53
C ASP A 477 -26.88 14.55 -2.93
N VAL A 478 -27.48 15.74 -3.10
CA VAL A 478 -27.39 16.52 -4.34
C VAL A 478 -26.00 17.10 -4.50
N GLU A 479 -25.46 17.69 -3.44
CA GLU A 479 -24.12 18.26 -3.46
C GLU A 479 -23.04 17.17 -3.67
N ALA A 480 -23.23 15.97 -3.12
CA ALA A 480 -22.32 14.83 -3.33
C ALA A 480 -22.21 14.42 -4.81
N VAL A 481 -23.28 14.58 -5.60
CA VAL A 481 -23.26 14.33 -7.05
C VAL A 481 -22.63 15.52 -7.79
N LEU A 482 -23.08 16.74 -7.49
CA LEU A 482 -22.63 17.96 -8.18
C LEU A 482 -21.17 18.33 -7.90
N ARG A 483 -20.63 17.95 -6.73
CA ARG A 483 -19.25 18.23 -6.33
C ARG A 483 -18.40 16.97 -6.22
N ALA A 484 -18.85 15.87 -6.81
CA ALA A 484 -18.08 14.64 -6.85
C ALA A 484 -16.67 14.88 -7.45
N PRO A 485 -15.60 14.47 -6.75
CA PRO A 485 -14.22 14.80 -7.14
C PRO A 485 -13.77 14.12 -8.43
N ASP A 486 -14.38 12.99 -8.78
CA ASP A 486 -14.11 12.22 -9.98
C ASP A 486 -15.38 11.50 -10.47
N ALA A 487 -15.30 10.89 -11.66
CA ALA A 487 -16.43 10.19 -12.27
C ALA A 487 -16.91 8.97 -11.47
N CYS A 488 -16.01 8.29 -10.75
CA CYS A 488 -16.35 7.11 -9.95
C CYS A 488 -17.13 7.51 -8.70
N ALA A 489 -16.65 8.51 -7.95
CA ALA A 489 -17.35 9.07 -6.80
C ALA A 489 -18.73 9.61 -7.19
N ARG A 490 -18.84 10.22 -8.38
CA ARG A 490 -20.10 10.72 -8.94
C ARG A 490 -21.06 9.58 -9.23
N GLU A 491 -20.58 8.50 -9.84
CA GLU A 491 -21.36 7.31 -10.14
C GLU A 491 -21.92 6.68 -8.85
N VAL A 492 -21.10 6.59 -7.80
CA VAL A 492 -21.50 6.06 -6.49
C VAL A 492 -22.52 6.97 -5.79
N ALA A 493 -22.28 8.28 -5.74
CA ALA A 493 -23.21 9.25 -5.16
C ALA A 493 -24.55 9.24 -5.89
N LEU A 494 -24.50 9.19 -7.22
CA LEU A 494 -25.69 9.15 -8.07
C LEU A 494 -26.47 7.84 -7.90
N LEU A 495 -25.79 6.71 -7.75
CA LEU A 495 -26.43 5.44 -7.43
C LEU A 495 -27.11 5.48 -6.05
N GLY A 496 -26.51 6.13 -5.06
CA GLY A 496 -27.10 6.38 -3.74
C GLY A 496 -28.37 7.23 -3.82
N LEU A 497 -28.31 8.35 -4.54
CA LEU A 497 -29.46 9.23 -4.76
C LEU A 497 -30.59 8.52 -5.52
N LEU A 498 -30.27 7.78 -6.58
CA LEU A 498 -31.23 6.99 -7.35
C LEU A 498 -31.93 5.95 -6.48
N ARG A 499 -31.19 5.23 -5.63
CA ARG A 499 -31.77 4.22 -4.73
C ARG A 499 -32.63 4.82 -3.63
N THR A 500 -32.26 5.99 -3.14
CA THR A 500 -33.05 6.73 -2.15
C THR A 500 -34.41 7.12 -2.73
N LEU A 501 -34.42 7.61 -3.98
CA LEU A 501 -35.64 8.08 -4.63
C LEU A 501 -36.47 6.97 -5.29
N GLY A 502 -35.85 5.96 -5.90
CA GLY A 502 -36.51 4.95 -6.72
C GLY A 502 -36.36 3.49 -6.25
N GLY A 503 -35.70 3.26 -5.11
CA GLY A 503 -35.58 1.95 -4.48
C GLY A 503 -34.38 1.10 -4.94
N PRO A 504 -34.20 -0.11 -4.36
CA PRO A 504 -32.98 -0.92 -4.51
C PRO A 504 -32.81 -1.57 -5.89
N GLY A 505 -33.85 -1.59 -6.74
CA GLY A 505 -33.80 -2.17 -8.08
C GLY A 505 -32.96 -1.38 -9.09
N LEU A 506 -32.53 -0.16 -8.74
CA LEU A 506 -31.69 0.69 -9.58
C LEU A 506 -30.21 0.33 -9.40
N GLY A 507 -29.54 0.17 -10.55
CA GLY A 507 -28.19 -0.36 -10.63
C GLY A 507 -27.19 0.61 -11.27
N ARG A 508 -25.96 0.12 -11.40
CA ARG A 508 -24.84 0.85 -12.01
C ARG A 508 -25.18 1.44 -13.38
N ALA A 509 -25.89 0.68 -14.22
CA ALA A 509 -26.29 1.11 -15.56
C ALA A 509 -27.23 2.32 -15.55
N ASP A 510 -28.08 2.47 -14.53
CA ASP A 510 -28.94 3.64 -14.36
C ASP A 510 -28.13 4.87 -13.97
N ALA A 511 -27.20 4.71 -13.01
CA ALA A 511 -26.29 5.76 -12.60
C ALA A 511 -25.47 6.26 -13.78
N MET A 512 -24.91 5.38 -14.62
CA MET A 512 -24.16 5.79 -15.81
C MET A 512 -25.01 6.56 -16.84
N ARG A 513 -26.25 6.15 -17.09
CA ARG A 513 -27.16 6.86 -18.01
C ARG A 513 -27.51 8.26 -17.51
N VAL A 514 -27.72 8.40 -16.20
CA VAL A 514 -28.01 9.71 -15.59
C VAL A 514 -26.74 10.56 -15.55
N ALA A 515 -25.59 9.98 -15.23
CA ALA A 515 -24.29 10.66 -15.21
C ALA A 515 -23.95 11.31 -16.55
N ALA A 516 -24.24 10.62 -17.66
CA ALA A 516 -24.05 11.16 -19.01
C ALA A 516 -24.95 12.37 -19.32
N ARG A 517 -26.15 12.45 -18.70
CA ARG A 517 -27.13 13.52 -18.93
C ARG A 517 -26.91 14.74 -18.04
N ILE A 518 -26.23 14.57 -16.90
CA ILE A 518 -25.91 15.67 -15.98
C ILE A 518 -24.47 16.16 -16.17
N SER A 519 -23.72 15.65 -17.15
CA SER A 519 -22.30 15.96 -17.33
C SER A 519 -22.02 17.46 -17.50
N HIS A 520 -22.96 18.21 -18.10
CA HIS A 520 -22.86 19.67 -18.26
C HIS A 520 -23.12 20.46 -16.97
N LEU A 521 -23.73 19.83 -15.96
CA LEU A 521 -24.07 20.45 -14.67
C LEU A 521 -22.99 20.30 -13.62
N VAL A 522 -22.01 19.44 -13.90
CA VAL A 522 -20.97 19.10 -12.94
C VAL A 522 -19.67 19.70 -13.43
N ALA A 523 -19.00 20.44 -12.56
CA ALA A 523 -17.63 20.88 -12.84
C ALA A 523 -16.79 19.64 -13.16
N ASP A 524 -15.97 19.72 -14.22
CA ASP A 524 -15.04 18.65 -14.57
C ASP A 524 -14.29 18.21 -13.31
N ALA A 525 -14.12 16.89 -13.17
CA ALA A 525 -13.37 16.25 -12.08
C ALA A 525 -12.17 17.12 -11.75
N VAL A 526 -11.97 17.44 -10.47
CA VAL A 526 -10.78 18.19 -10.03
C VAL A 526 -9.59 17.48 -10.68
N PRO A 527 -8.91 18.10 -11.67
CA PRO A 527 -7.71 17.51 -12.21
C PRO A 527 -6.78 17.29 -11.03
N ALA A 528 -5.99 16.21 -11.04
CA ALA A 528 -4.76 16.19 -10.26
C ALA A 528 -4.15 17.58 -10.38
N ALA A 529 -3.92 18.23 -9.23
CA ALA A 529 -3.72 19.69 -9.14
C ALA A 529 -3.00 20.21 -10.38
N PRO A 530 -3.54 21.22 -11.09
CA PRO A 530 -2.90 21.71 -12.30
C PRO A 530 -1.42 21.95 -12.01
N LEU A 531 -0.53 21.48 -12.90
CA LEU A 531 0.92 21.68 -12.83
C LEU A 531 1.30 23.17 -12.59
N ALA A 532 0.37 24.09 -12.83
CA ALA A 532 0.47 25.51 -12.54
C ALA A 532 -0.07 25.86 -11.13
N ALA A 533 0.81 25.76 -10.13
CA ALA A 533 0.85 26.53 -8.86
C ALA A 533 1.57 25.77 -7.72
N MET A 534 2.33 24.71 -8.03
CA MET A 534 3.24 24.11 -7.04
C MET A 534 4.65 24.69 -7.21
N PRO A 535 5.44 24.79 -6.14
CA PRO A 535 6.81 25.28 -6.25
C PRO A 535 7.59 24.47 -7.28
N PRO A 536 8.55 25.11 -7.99
CA PRO A 536 9.44 24.41 -8.90
C PRO A 536 10.07 23.23 -8.16
N ARG A 537 10.27 22.11 -8.88
CA ARG A 537 10.91 20.91 -8.32
C ARG A 537 12.18 21.34 -7.59
N MET A 538 12.40 20.81 -6.40
CA MET A 538 13.72 20.93 -5.82
C MET A 538 14.66 20.16 -6.77
N ALA A 539 15.52 20.91 -7.46
CA ALA A 539 16.52 20.30 -8.32
C ALA A 539 17.35 19.37 -7.46
N TRP A 540 17.71 18.21 -8.01
CA TRP A 540 18.82 17.45 -7.47
C TRP A 540 19.97 18.43 -7.25
N PRO A 541 20.50 18.59 -6.02
CA PRO A 541 21.68 19.44 -5.82
C PRO A 541 22.77 18.84 -6.69
N GLY A 542 23.05 19.48 -7.83
CA GLY A 542 23.74 18.84 -8.94
C GLY A 542 25.19 18.49 -8.62
N GLY A 543 25.71 17.50 -9.35
CA GLY A 543 27.05 17.64 -9.92
C GLY A 543 27.94 16.41 -9.92
N ASP A 544 27.76 15.47 -8.99
CA ASP A 544 28.71 14.37 -8.85
C ASP A 544 28.05 12.99 -9.04
N GLU A 545 28.60 12.20 -9.95
CA GLU A 545 28.24 10.78 -10.11
C GLU A 545 28.42 10.03 -8.78
N ALA A 546 29.34 10.48 -7.92
CA ALA A 546 29.56 9.95 -6.59
C ALA A 546 28.36 10.17 -5.65
N GLU A 547 27.78 11.38 -5.60
CA GLU A 547 26.61 11.66 -4.75
C GLU A 547 25.35 10.95 -5.27
N ALA A 548 25.19 10.85 -6.60
CA ALA A 548 24.12 10.06 -7.19
C ALA A 548 24.25 8.56 -6.90
N ARG A 549 25.49 8.03 -6.83
CA ARG A 549 25.79 6.65 -6.42
C ARG A 549 25.56 6.43 -4.92
N GLU A 550 25.93 7.39 -4.07
CA GLU A 550 25.73 7.32 -2.62
C GLU A 550 24.24 7.34 -2.25
N PHE A 551 23.44 8.18 -2.92
CA PHE A 551 21.98 8.16 -2.77
C PHE A 551 21.31 6.95 -3.42
N ALA A 552 21.82 6.44 -4.55
CA ALA A 552 21.36 5.16 -5.09
C ALA A 552 21.72 3.98 -4.17
N ALA A 553 22.76 4.11 -3.34
CA ALA A 553 23.13 3.14 -2.31
C ALA A 553 22.21 3.21 -1.07
N LEU A 554 21.45 4.29 -0.87
CA LEU A 554 20.38 4.37 0.14
C LEU A 554 19.10 3.62 -0.29
N ASP A 555 19.06 3.04 -1.50
CA ASP A 555 17.91 2.33 -2.04
C ASP A 555 18.13 0.82 -1.96
N GLY A 556 17.78 0.22 -0.81
CA GLY A 556 17.61 -1.24 -0.58
C GLY A 556 18.85 -2.13 -0.79
N SER A 557 19.41 -2.14 -2.00
CA SER A 557 20.46 -3.05 -2.45
C SER A 557 21.78 -2.93 -1.67
N ALA A 558 22.21 -1.70 -1.36
CA ALA A 558 23.37 -1.45 -0.50
C ALA A 558 23.03 -1.38 1.01
N LEU A 559 21.75 -1.18 1.36
CA LEU A 559 21.26 -1.23 2.74
C LEU A 559 21.07 -2.67 3.26
N ASP A 560 20.79 -3.63 2.39
CA ASP A 560 20.80 -5.06 2.70
C ASP A 560 22.22 -5.59 2.95
N GLY A 561 23.25 -4.77 2.68
CA GLY A 561 24.65 -5.10 2.90
C GLY A 561 25.20 -6.18 1.98
N ASP A 562 24.38 -6.60 1.02
CA ASP A 562 24.77 -7.55 0.01
C ASP A 562 25.57 -6.85 -1.11
N ASP A 563 25.32 -5.58 -1.48
CA ASP A 563 25.94 -4.93 -2.67
C ASP A 563 27.20 -4.07 -2.46
N GLU A 564 27.95 -4.20 -1.36
CA GLU A 564 29.18 -3.40 -1.16
C GLU A 564 30.30 -3.67 -2.20
N ASP A 565 30.22 -4.73 -3.00
CA ASP A 565 31.26 -5.13 -3.97
C ASP A 565 31.02 -4.66 -5.43
N ALA A 566 30.32 -3.54 -5.65
CA ALA A 566 30.19 -2.94 -6.98
C ALA A 566 31.34 -1.98 -7.36
N ALA A 567 32.38 -1.85 -6.53
CA ALA A 567 33.60 -1.12 -6.85
C ALA A 567 34.70 -2.09 -7.32
N GLU A 568 35.21 -1.84 -8.52
CA GLU A 568 36.37 -2.49 -9.17
C GLU A 568 36.10 -3.82 -9.91
N LEU A 569 35.63 -3.70 -11.16
CA LEU A 569 36.13 -4.60 -12.21
C LEU A 569 37.42 -3.98 -12.76
N PRO A 570 38.61 -4.61 -12.63
CA PRO A 570 39.76 -4.19 -13.41
C PRO A 570 39.49 -4.48 -14.88
N GLY A 571 39.61 -3.41 -15.69
CA GLY A 571 39.53 -3.50 -17.15
C GLY A 571 40.53 -4.51 -17.70
N GLY A 572 40.09 -5.27 -18.70
CA GLY A 572 40.92 -6.26 -19.36
C GLY A 572 40.10 -7.21 -20.21
N VAL A 573 39.30 -6.68 -21.14
CA VAL A 573 38.83 -7.50 -22.27
C VAL A 573 40.06 -7.72 -23.15
N ALA A 574 40.70 -8.88 -23.01
CA ALA A 574 41.70 -9.31 -23.97
C ALA A 574 40.97 -9.54 -25.31
N GLU A 575 41.23 -8.65 -26.27
CA GLU A 575 40.83 -8.82 -27.66
C GLU A 575 41.40 -10.13 -28.21
N VAL A 576 40.54 -11.13 -28.39
CA VAL A 576 40.86 -12.28 -29.22
C VAL A 576 40.67 -11.87 -30.68
N SER A 577 41.77 -11.46 -31.32
CA SER A 577 41.83 -11.23 -32.76
C SER A 577 41.55 -12.53 -33.53
N PRO A 578 40.68 -12.53 -34.56
CA PRO A 578 40.55 -13.65 -35.47
C PRO A 578 41.63 -13.55 -36.56
N GLY A 579 42.79 -14.14 -36.29
CA GLY A 579 43.93 -14.20 -37.21
C GLY A 579 43.90 -15.42 -38.12
N GLY A 580 43.58 -15.16 -39.40
CA GLY A 580 43.67 -15.99 -40.61
C GLY A 580 44.42 -17.34 -40.58
N ALA A 581 43.74 -18.34 -41.13
CA ALA A 581 44.34 -19.56 -41.65
C ALA A 581 45.31 -19.22 -42.80
N GLY A 582 46.62 -19.33 -42.54
CA GLY A 582 47.68 -19.24 -43.53
C GLY A 582 48.19 -20.63 -43.91
N ALA A 583 47.97 -21.01 -45.17
CA ALA A 583 48.39 -22.26 -45.78
C ALA A 583 49.92 -22.47 -45.76
N ARG A 584 50.34 -23.69 -45.44
CA ARG A 584 51.69 -24.21 -45.68
C ARG A 584 51.93 -24.39 -47.19
N ALA A 585 52.99 -23.79 -47.71
CA ALA A 585 53.62 -24.22 -48.95
C ALA A 585 55.12 -24.45 -48.69
N LEU A 586 55.53 -25.70 -48.91
CA LEU A 586 56.91 -26.19 -48.96
C LEU A 586 57.63 -25.65 -50.20
N SER A 587 58.96 -25.50 -50.14
CA SER A 587 59.99 -26.22 -50.93
C SER A 587 61.35 -25.47 -50.86
N PRO A 588 62.50 -26.03 -51.32
CA PRO A 588 63.58 -26.62 -50.50
C PRO A 588 64.95 -25.90 -50.79
N PRO A 589 66.11 -26.58 -50.79
CA PRO A 589 66.94 -27.05 -49.68
C PRO A 589 68.29 -26.29 -49.56
N ARG A 590 68.97 -26.42 -48.41
CA ARG A 590 70.42 -26.71 -48.31
C ARG A 590 70.83 -27.03 -46.88
#